data_AF-A0A7S0Q0I0-F1
#
_entry.id   AF-A0A7S0Q0I0-F1
#
_cell.length_a   1.000
_cell.length_b   1.000
_cell.length_c   1.000
_cell.angle_alpha   90.00
_cell.angle_beta   90.00
_cell.angle_gamma   90.00
#
_symmetry.space_group_name_H-M   'P 1'
#
loop_
_entity.id
_entity.type
_entity.pdbx_description
1 polymer ?
#
loop_
_entity_poly.entity_id
_entity_poly.type
_entity_poly.pdbx_seq_one_letter_code
_entity_poly.pdbx_strand_id
1 'polypeptide(L)'
;VTLLRNLARSGITVICTIHQPSSRVFKSFGQLLLLAKGRVAYGGKTSEAESAFSKLGLTQPLYENPAEVYMRWLQDDEAAGKMLAGAEHVSELDLARADNIAAPTVHTAKQQYAISRLRQGVVLTRRCLKDQLKDPRKAGNMAALKLFAGALVGVVWYQQAGVTQDSIFPVQGALFIAIFNSTMDTVLHTALELPITRALVTREYRNGWYALPPYQIATILVHCLLQTFNSLCLSLPIYFLVGLRL
;
A
#
# COMPACT_ATOMS: atom_id res chain seq x y z
N VAL A 1 18.94 12.21 4.66
CA VAL A 1 20.26 11.52 4.75
C VAL A 1 20.79 11.45 6.18
N THR A 2 20.78 12.53 6.96
CA THR A 2 21.28 12.53 8.34
C THR A 2 20.64 11.47 9.24
N LEU A 3 19.33 11.25 9.11
CA LEU A 3 18.62 10.21 9.85
C LEU A 3 19.10 8.79 9.49
N LEU A 4 19.22 8.46 8.20
CA LEU A 4 19.75 7.17 7.75
C LEU A 4 21.21 6.97 8.19
N ARG A 5 22.01 8.05 8.19
CA ARG A 5 23.39 8.01 8.69
C ARG A 5 23.45 7.74 10.19
N ASN A 6 22.52 8.29 10.97
CA ASN A 6 22.45 8.04 12.41
C ASN A 6 22.02 6.59 12.70
N LEU A 7 21.08 6.03 11.93
CA LEU A 7 20.72 4.61 12.00
C LEU A 7 21.91 3.71 11.66
N ALA A 8 22.68 4.06 10.62
CA ALA A 8 23.90 3.33 10.27
C ALA A 8 24.93 3.36 11.41
N ARG A 9 25.08 4.51 12.07
CA ARG A 9 25.97 4.66 13.24
C ARG A 9 25.50 3.91 14.48
N SER A 10 24.21 3.62 14.60
CA SER A 10 23.68 2.79 15.69
C SER A 10 23.82 1.28 15.43
N GLY A 11 24.57 0.88 14.39
CA GLY A 11 24.82 -0.52 14.05
C GLY A 11 23.77 -1.16 13.14
N ILE A 12 22.86 -0.37 12.54
CA ILE A 12 21.87 -0.88 11.59
C ILE A 12 22.43 -0.81 10.17
N THR A 13 22.46 -1.93 9.44
CA THR A 13 22.84 -1.92 8.03
C THR A 13 21.76 -1.20 7.20
N VAL A 14 22.16 -0.12 6.51
CA VAL A 14 21.27 0.66 5.63
C VAL A 14 21.69 0.44 4.18
N ILE A 15 20.79 -0.15 3.40
CA ILE A 15 20.94 -0.30 1.95
C ILE A 15 19.88 0.58 1.30
N CYS A 16 20.28 1.40 0.34
CA CYS A 16 19.35 2.25 -0.42
C CYS A 16 19.79 2.36 -1.87
N THR A 17 18.80 2.44 -2.76
CA THR A 17 19.01 2.85 -4.16
C THR A 17 18.70 4.33 -4.27
N ILE A 18 19.55 5.08 -4.95
CA ILE A 18 19.38 6.53 -5.13
C ILE A 18 19.57 6.88 -6.59
N HIS A 19 18.56 7.51 -7.17
CA HIS A 19 18.66 8.13 -8.48
C HIS A 19 19.20 9.55 -8.29
N GLN A 20 20.37 9.85 -8.88
CA GLN A 20 20.96 11.20 -8.92
C GLN A 20 21.20 11.85 -7.54
N PRO A 21 22.08 11.30 -6.68
CA PRO A 21 22.45 11.97 -5.44
C PRO A 21 23.28 13.23 -5.75
N SER A 22 23.02 14.31 -5.01
CA SER A 22 23.95 15.45 -4.98
C SER A 22 25.32 15.02 -4.46
N SER A 23 26.40 15.72 -4.85
CA SER A 23 27.76 15.36 -4.45
C SER A 23 27.96 15.29 -2.94
N ARG A 24 27.26 16.14 -2.18
CA ARG A 24 27.29 16.11 -0.70
C ARG A 24 26.69 14.81 -0.14
N VAL A 25 25.61 14.33 -0.75
CA VAL A 25 24.96 13.08 -0.36
C VAL A 25 25.79 11.88 -0.80
N PHE A 26 26.34 11.92 -2.01
CA PHE A 26 27.22 10.88 -2.53
C PHE A 26 28.44 10.62 -1.63
N LYS A 27 29.11 11.69 -1.19
CA LYS A 27 30.26 11.61 -0.26
C LYS A 27 29.90 11.07 1.14
N SER A 28 28.62 10.95 1.47
CA SER A 28 28.19 10.42 2.77
C SER A 28 28.10 8.89 2.82
N PHE A 29 28.13 8.20 1.67
CA PHE A 29 28.08 6.74 1.61
C PHE A 29 29.47 6.12 1.81
N GLY A 30 29.56 5.12 2.69
CA GLY A 30 30.79 4.37 2.91
C GLY A 30 31.06 3.32 1.83
N GLN A 31 30.00 2.71 1.29
CA GLN A 31 30.08 1.75 0.20
C GLN A 31 29.20 2.15 -0.97
N LEU A 32 29.67 1.81 -2.16
CA LEU A 32 29.04 2.06 -3.45
C LEU A 32 28.88 0.73 -4.19
N LEU A 33 27.66 0.48 -4.66
CA LEU A 33 27.34 -0.62 -5.55
C LEU A 33 26.75 -0.03 -6.84
N LEU A 34 27.43 -0.23 -7.96
CA LEU A 34 26.97 0.17 -9.28
C LEU A 34 26.54 -1.07 -10.07
N LEU A 35 25.40 -0.97 -10.74
CA LEU A 35 24.85 -2.03 -11.55
C LEU A 35 24.70 -1.56 -13.01
N ALA A 36 25.15 -2.39 -13.95
CA ALA A 36 24.92 -2.23 -15.38
C ALA A 36 24.30 -3.52 -15.94
N LYS A 37 23.19 -3.40 -16.67
CA LYS A 37 22.53 -4.55 -17.36
C LYS A 37 22.29 -5.77 -16.44
N GLY A 38 21.94 -5.51 -15.17
CA GLY A 38 21.69 -6.56 -14.17
C GLY A 38 22.93 -7.20 -13.54
N ARG A 39 24.14 -6.76 -13.91
CA ARG A 39 25.43 -7.22 -13.36
C ARG A 39 26.09 -6.13 -12.51
N VAL A 40 26.99 -6.54 -11.62
CA VAL A 40 27.78 -5.62 -10.80
C VAL A 40 28.88 -5.00 -11.66
N ALA A 41 28.84 -3.69 -11.83
CA ALA A 41 29.87 -2.93 -12.53
C ALA A 41 30.93 -2.36 -11.57
N TYR A 42 30.57 -2.20 -10.30
CA TYR A 42 31.50 -1.86 -9.22
C TYR A 42 30.86 -2.19 -7.87
N GLY A 43 31.63 -2.77 -6.95
CA GLY A 43 31.22 -2.99 -5.56
C GLY A 43 32.40 -2.72 -4.64
N GLY A 44 32.32 -1.70 -3.79
CA GLY A 44 33.47 -1.33 -2.94
C GLY A 44 33.26 -0.06 -2.15
N LYS A 45 34.34 0.50 -1.60
CA LYS A 45 34.27 1.78 -0.88
C LYS A 45 34.09 2.94 -1.86
N THR A 46 33.20 3.87 -1.54
CA THR A 46 32.95 5.06 -2.38
C THR A 46 34.23 5.87 -2.64
N SER A 47 35.16 5.92 -1.67
CA SER A 47 36.45 6.61 -1.80
C SER A 47 37.43 5.95 -2.77
N GLU A 48 37.26 4.66 -3.07
CA GLU A 48 38.16 3.88 -3.93
C GLU A 48 37.64 3.81 -5.38
N ALA A 49 36.39 4.21 -5.62
CA ALA A 49 35.73 4.12 -6.92
C ALA A 49 36.47 4.89 -8.02
N GLU A 50 36.89 6.13 -7.74
CA GLU A 50 37.62 6.97 -8.71
C GLU A 50 38.95 6.33 -9.14
N SER A 51 39.70 5.75 -8.18
CA SER A 51 40.94 5.04 -8.47
C SER A 51 40.70 3.77 -9.28
N ALA A 52 39.62 3.04 -9.01
CA ALA A 52 39.25 1.83 -9.74
C ALA A 52 38.90 2.15 -11.20
N PHE A 53 38.10 3.19 -11.45
CA PHE A 53 37.72 3.59 -12.81
C PHE A 53 38.88 4.19 -13.59
N SER A 54 39.78 4.91 -12.92
CA SER A 54 41.00 5.44 -13.55
C SER A 54 41.88 4.33 -14.15
N LYS A 55 41.96 3.15 -13.50
CA LYS A 55 42.68 1.97 -14.03
C LYS A 55 42.07 1.38 -15.30
N LEU A 56 40.78 1.63 -15.53
CA LEU A 56 40.04 1.19 -16.71
C LEU A 56 40.07 2.24 -17.84
N GLY A 57 40.84 3.33 -17.66
CA GLY A 57 40.89 4.45 -18.60
C GLY A 57 39.69 5.39 -18.52
N LEU A 58 38.84 5.25 -17.50
CA LEU A 58 37.70 6.13 -17.25
C LEU A 58 38.12 7.23 -16.27
N THR A 59 38.36 8.43 -16.79
CA THR A 59 38.85 9.56 -16.01
C THR A 59 37.69 10.44 -15.54
N GLN A 60 37.63 10.68 -14.24
CA GLN A 60 36.62 11.55 -13.62
C GLN A 60 36.93 13.02 -13.96
N PRO A 61 36.01 13.77 -14.60
CA PRO A 61 36.20 15.20 -14.84
C PRO A 61 36.26 16.02 -13.55
N LEU A 62 37.12 17.04 -13.54
CA LEU A 62 37.21 18.02 -12.47
C LEU A 62 35.90 18.81 -12.37
N TYR A 63 35.44 19.04 -11.13
CA TYR A 63 34.22 19.81 -10.81
C TYR A 63 32.88 19.20 -11.26
N GLU A 64 32.86 17.99 -11.80
CA GLU A 64 31.62 17.25 -12.02
C GLU A 64 31.24 16.36 -10.84
N ASN A 65 29.94 16.12 -10.66
CA ASN A 65 29.43 15.23 -9.63
C ASN A 65 29.79 13.76 -9.98
N PRO A 66 30.59 13.05 -9.16
CA PRO A 66 30.99 11.67 -9.46
C PRO A 66 29.80 10.74 -9.70
N ALA A 67 28.71 10.93 -8.95
CA ALA A 67 27.52 10.11 -9.13
C ALA A 67 26.89 10.26 -10.53
N GLU A 68 26.89 11.46 -11.10
CA GLU A 68 26.34 11.70 -12.44
C GLU A 68 27.25 11.14 -13.52
N VAL A 69 28.56 11.30 -13.35
CA VAL A 69 29.56 10.75 -14.28
C VAL A 69 29.51 9.22 -14.29
N TYR A 70 29.44 8.58 -13.13
CA TYR A 70 29.32 7.12 -13.05
C TYR A 70 28.03 6.62 -13.71
N MET A 71 26.91 7.31 -13.51
CA MET A 71 25.65 6.98 -14.19
C MET A 71 25.74 7.17 -15.71
N ARG A 72 26.45 8.21 -16.17
CA ARG A 72 26.70 8.44 -17.60
C ARG A 72 27.51 7.31 -18.23
N TRP A 73 28.55 6.84 -17.55
CA TRP A 73 29.34 5.68 -18.00
C TRP A 73 28.55 4.38 -18.00
N LEU A 74 27.63 4.18 -17.04
CA LEU A 74 26.75 3.00 -17.03
C LEU A 74 25.73 3.00 -18.17
N GLN A 75 25.43 4.17 -18.75
CA GLN A 75 24.53 4.32 -19.91
C GLN A 75 25.26 4.17 -21.25
N ASP A 76 26.57 4.41 -21.28
CA ASP A 76 27.41 4.20 -22.44
C ASP A 76 27.85 2.73 -22.55
N ASP A 77 27.58 2.10 -23.68
CA ASP A 77 27.83 0.66 -23.87
C ASP A 77 29.32 0.30 -23.79
N GLU A 78 30.20 1.19 -24.28
CA GLU A 78 31.65 0.96 -24.25
C GLU A 78 32.20 1.09 -22.83
N ALA A 79 31.88 2.18 -22.13
CA ALA A 79 32.30 2.39 -20.76
C ALA A 79 31.72 1.32 -19.81
N ALA A 80 30.42 0.99 -19.94
CA ALA A 80 29.79 -0.07 -19.16
C ALA A 80 30.46 -1.43 -19.41
N GLY A 81 30.84 -1.74 -20.65
CA GLY A 81 31.58 -2.96 -20.99
C GLY A 81 32.93 -3.06 -20.26
N LYS A 82 33.71 -1.97 -20.24
CA LYS A 82 34.99 -1.90 -19.51
C LYS A 82 34.79 -2.10 -18.00
N MET A 83 33.76 -1.47 -17.42
CA MET A 83 33.44 -1.60 -16.00
C MET A 83 33.02 -3.03 -15.63
N LEU A 84 32.18 -3.66 -16.45
CA LEU A 84 31.75 -5.04 -16.24
C LEU A 84 32.91 -6.04 -16.32
N ALA A 85 33.77 -5.91 -17.34
CA ALA A 85 34.96 -6.77 -17.47
C ALA A 85 35.94 -6.58 -16.30
N GLY A 86 36.16 -5.33 -15.87
CA GLY A 86 36.98 -5.04 -14.69
C GLY A 86 36.38 -5.59 -13.39
N ALA A 87 35.05 -5.58 -13.26
CA ALA A 87 34.35 -6.11 -12.10
C ALA A 87 34.33 -7.64 -12.06
N GLU A 88 34.31 -8.35 -13.19
CA GLU A 88 34.40 -9.82 -13.23
C GLU A 88 35.72 -10.33 -12.61
N HIS A 89 36.84 -9.65 -12.86
CA HIS A 89 38.13 -9.95 -12.22
C HIS A 89 38.17 -9.66 -10.72
N VAL A 90 37.44 -8.65 -10.25
CA VAL A 90 37.31 -8.35 -8.82
C VAL A 90 36.33 -9.31 -8.14
N SER A 91 35.31 -9.76 -8.86
CA SER A 91 34.31 -10.72 -8.38
C SER A 91 34.94 -12.08 -8.06
N GLU A 92 35.96 -12.56 -8.77
CA GLU A 92 36.69 -13.79 -8.40
C GLU A 92 37.42 -13.65 -7.06
N LEU A 93 37.99 -12.47 -6.78
CA LEU A 93 38.68 -12.15 -5.53
C LEU A 93 37.72 -11.96 -4.34
N ASP A 94 36.53 -11.39 -4.60
CA ASP A 94 35.50 -11.21 -3.58
C ASP A 94 34.67 -12.48 -3.33
N LEU A 95 34.52 -13.38 -4.32
CA LEU A 95 33.97 -14.72 -4.12
C LEU A 95 34.87 -15.56 -3.21
N ALA A 96 36.20 -15.46 -3.33
CA ALA A 96 37.14 -16.09 -2.41
C ALA A 96 37.08 -15.49 -0.97
N ARG A 97 36.63 -14.23 -0.83
CA ARG A 97 36.30 -13.63 0.49
C ARG A 97 34.94 -14.06 1.01
N ALA A 98 33.99 -14.33 0.12
CA ALA A 98 32.66 -14.81 0.45
C ALA A 98 32.69 -16.22 1.08
N ASP A 99 33.72 -17.03 0.83
CA ASP A 99 33.93 -18.32 1.52
C ASP A 99 34.13 -18.16 3.05
N ASN A 100 34.53 -16.98 3.53
CA ASN A 100 34.60 -16.66 4.96
C ASN A 100 33.30 -16.05 5.53
N ILE A 101 32.33 -15.71 4.67
CA ILE A 101 30.98 -15.40 5.09
C ILE A 101 30.26 -16.75 5.08
N ALA A 102 30.16 -17.39 6.25
CA ALA A 102 29.38 -18.61 6.41
C ALA A 102 28.11 -18.47 5.58
N ALA A 103 27.94 -19.36 4.59
CA ALA A 103 26.88 -19.29 3.59
C ALA A 103 25.61 -18.83 4.31
N PRO A 104 25.01 -17.69 3.91
CA PRO A 104 23.88 -17.16 4.64
C PRO A 104 22.91 -18.31 4.71
N THR A 105 22.68 -18.81 5.92
CA THR A 105 21.62 -19.77 6.16
C THR A 105 20.43 -18.98 5.69
N VAL A 106 19.95 -19.29 4.48
CA VAL A 106 18.72 -18.75 3.96
C VAL A 106 17.68 -19.44 4.82
N HIS A 107 17.56 -18.96 6.06
CA HIS A 107 16.33 -18.96 6.79
C HIS A 107 15.40 -18.26 5.82
N THR A 108 14.72 -19.07 5.01
CA THR A 108 13.42 -18.73 4.46
C THR A 108 12.58 -18.47 5.69
N ALA A 109 12.75 -17.26 6.23
CA ALA A 109 12.02 -16.79 7.38
C ALA A 109 10.59 -16.79 6.88
N LYS A 110 9.85 -17.87 7.17
CA LYS A 110 8.40 -17.87 7.11
C LYS A 110 8.02 -16.55 7.73
N GLN A 111 7.30 -15.69 7.00
CA GLN A 111 6.90 -14.37 7.48
C GLN A 111 6.23 -14.56 8.84
N GLN A 112 7.01 -14.39 9.90
CA GLN A 112 6.60 -14.68 11.25
C GLN A 112 6.09 -13.37 11.77
N TYR A 113 4.79 -13.18 11.61
CA TYR A 113 4.12 -11.97 12.08
C TYR A 113 4.39 -11.82 13.58
N ALA A 114 4.71 -10.61 14.01
CA ALA A 114 5.02 -10.31 15.42
C ALA A 114 3.85 -10.62 16.39
N ILE A 115 2.62 -10.71 15.86
CA ILE A 115 1.39 -10.91 16.64
C ILE A 115 0.51 -12.03 16.06
N SER A 116 -0.27 -12.66 16.95
CA SER A 116 -1.24 -13.70 16.59
C SER A 116 -2.34 -13.17 15.67
N ARG A 117 -2.91 -14.06 14.83
CA ARG A 117 -3.93 -13.69 13.82
C ARG A 117 -5.19 -13.07 14.42
N LEU A 118 -5.60 -13.50 15.61
CA LEU A 118 -6.75 -12.91 16.32
C LEU A 118 -6.48 -11.46 16.74
N ARG A 119 -5.29 -11.21 17.29
CA ARG A 119 -4.88 -9.86 17.70
C ARG A 119 -4.72 -8.95 16.47
N GLN A 120 -4.24 -9.47 15.34
CA GLN A 120 -4.27 -8.76 14.06
C GLN A 120 -5.69 -8.34 13.70
N GLY A 121 -6.65 -9.27 13.75
CA GLY A 121 -8.06 -9.00 13.49
C GLY A 121 -8.61 -7.85 14.35
N VAL A 122 -8.44 -7.91 15.68
CA VAL A 122 -8.94 -6.87 16.60
C VAL A 122 -8.33 -5.49 16.30
N VAL A 123 -7.01 -5.43 16.08
CA VAL A 123 -6.33 -4.16 15.78
C VAL A 123 -6.79 -3.60 14.43
N LEU A 124 -6.92 -4.46 13.41
CA LEU A 124 -7.37 -4.07 12.07
C LEU A 124 -8.83 -3.63 12.07
N THR A 125 -9.72 -4.30 12.81
CA THR A 125 -11.11 -3.88 13.00
C THR A 125 -11.18 -2.51 13.66
N ARG A 126 -10.43 -2.28 14.74
CA ARG A 126 -10.38 -0.97 15.40
C ARG A 126 -9.85 0.12 14.49
N ARG A 127 -8.79 -0.17 13.71
CA ARG A 127 -8.23 0.74 12.71
C ARG A 127 -9.29 1.09 11.67
N CYS A 128 -9.90 0.09 11.05
CA CYS A 128 -10.92 0.26 10.00
C CYS A 128 -12.12 1.07 10.53
N LEU A 129 -12.62 0.76 11.72
CA LEU A 129 -13.72 1.51 12.33
C LEU A 129 -13.34 2.97 12.61
N LYS A 130 -12.12 3.21 13.10
CA LYS A 130 -11.62 4.57 13.31
C LYS A 130 -11.49 5.34 12.01
N ASP A 131 -10.99 4.69 10.95
CA ASP A 131 -10.82 5.32 9.64
C ASP A 131 -12.18 5.71 9.03
N GLN A 132 -13.19 4.86 9.18
CA GLN A 132 -14.55 5.14 8.69
C GLN A 132 -15.29 6.20 9.52
N LEU A 133 -15.10 6.21 10.85
CA LEU A 133 -15.76 7.17 11.76
C LEU A 133 -14.97 8.48 11.95
N LYS A 134 -13.78 8.61 11.35
CA LYS A 134 -12.93 9.80 11.50
C LYS A 134 -13.59 11.07 10.96
N ASP A 135 -14.43 10.94 9.94
CA ASP A 135 -15.16 12.05 9.33
C ASP A 135 -16.64 12.01 9.74
N PRO A 136 -17.03 12.69 10.84
CA PRO A 136 -18.42 12.72 11.29
C PRO A 136 -19.31 13.51 10.33
N ARG A 137 -18.75 14.43 9.51
CA ARG A 137 -19.53 15.18 8.53
C ARG A 137 -19.95 14.27 7.38
N LYS A 138 -19.06 13.41 6.90
CA LYS A 138 -19.39 12.38 5.91
C LYS A 138 -20.52 11.47 6.43
N ALA A 139 -20.37 10.96 7.65
CA ALA A 139 -21.39 10.09 8.25
C ALA A 139 -22.74 10.80 8.41
N GLY A 140 -22.75 12.04 8.91
CA GLY A 140 -23.96 12.86 9.05
C GLY A 140 -24.64 13.15 7.72
N ASN A 141 -23.86 13.54 6.69
CA ASN A 141 -24.40 13.80 5.35
C ASN A 141 -24.98 12.54 4.70
N MET A 142 -24.33 11.39 4.87
CA MET A 142 -24.85 10.11 4.36
C MET A 142 -26.15 9.73 5.08
N ALA A 143 -26.22 9.86 6.40
CA ALA A 143 -27.44 9.57 7.16
C ALA A 143 -28.60 10.51 6.76
N ALA A 144 -28.35 11.81 6.62
CA ALA A 144 -29.34 12.79 6.17
C ALA A 144 -29.86 12.47 4.76
N LEU A 145 -28.97 12.13 3.83
CA LEU A 145 -29.34 11.72 2.47
C LEU A 145 -30.20 10.45 2.47
N LYS A 146 -29.88 9.46 3.31
CA LYS A 146 -30.65 8.22 3.43
C LYS A 146 -32.03 8.43 4.04
N LEU A 147 -32.13 9.27 5.08
CA LEU A 147 -33.42 9.66 5.65
C LEU A 147 -34.29 10.40 4.63
N PHE A 148 -33.70 11.34 3.88
CA PHE A 148 -34.41 12.07 2.83
C PHE A 148 -34.89 11.16 1.69
N ALA A 149 -34.02 10.28 1.19
CA ALA A 149 -34.38 9.30 0.17
C ALA A 149 -35.49 8.35 0.64
N GLY A 150 -35.40 7.86 1.89
CA GLY A 150 -36.42 7.02 2.51
C GLY A 150 -37.75 7.75 2.66
N ALA A 151 -37.73 9.03 3.03
CA ALA A 151 -38.94 9.84 3.13
C ALA A 151 -39.60 10.04 1.76
N LEU A 152 -38.82 10.30 0.70
CA LEU A 152 -39.36 10.44 -0.65
C LEU A 152 -40.06 9.15 -1.12
N VAL A 153 -39.40 8.00 -0.92
CA VAL A 153 -40.00 6.68 -1.18
C VAL A 153 -41.27 6.48 -0.36
N GLY A 154 -41.23 6.83 0.94
CA GLY A 154 -42.38 6.71 1.83
C GLY A 154 -43.57 7.58 1.40
N VAL A 155 -43.33 8.78 0.88
CA VAL A 155 -44.39 9.68 0.37
C VAL A 155 -45.03 9.14 -0.91
N VAL A 156 -44.26 8.51 -1.81
CA VAL A 156 -44.81 7.92 -3.05
C VAL A 156 -45.85 6.84 -2.75
N TRP A 157 -45.63 6.03 -1.71
CA TRP A 157 -46.53 4.95 -1.28
C TRP A 157 -47.22 5.26 0.06
N TYR A 158 -47.55 6.52 0.30
CA TYR A 158 -48.07 6.98 1.58
C TYR A 158 -49.35 6.23 2.01
N GLN A 159 -49.29 5.56 3.16
CA GLN A 159 -50.38 4.78 3.78
C GLN A 159 -51.06 3.75 2.86
N GLN A 160 -50.34 3.24 1.86
CA GLN A 160 -50.89 2.26 0.93
C GLN A 160 -50.81 0.81 1.44
N ALA A 161 -50.18 0.56 2.60
CA ALA A 161 -50.12 -0.76 3.25
C ALA A 161 -51.43 -1.14 3.98
N GLY A 162 -52.51 -1.29 3.22
CA GLY A 162 -53.79 -1.80 3.71
C GLY A 162 -53.87 -3.34 3.77
N VAL A 163 -54.98 -3.86 4.32
CA VAL A 163 -55.28 -5.32 4.38
C VAL A 163 -55.91 -5.83 3.06
N THR A 164 -56.16 -4.92 2.11
CA THR A 164 -56.81 -5.20 0.82
C THR A 164 -55.81 -5.74 -0.22
N GLN A 165 -56.25 -6.57 -1.17
CA GLN A 165 -55.39 -7.12 -2.23
C GLN A 165 -54.67 -6.05 -3.08
N ASP A 166 -55.26 -4.86 -3.22
CA ASP A 166 -54.66 -3.72 -3.94
C ASP A 166 -53.40 -3.16 -3.28
N SER A 167 -53.15 -3.44 -1.99
CA SER A 167 -51.96 -2.98 -1.26
C SER A 167 -50.70 -3.79 -1.57
N ILE A 168 -50.84 -4.97 -2.18
CA ILE A 168 -49.72 -5.89 -2.42
C ILE A 168 -48.69 -5.25 -3.36
N PHE A 169 -49.14 -4.66 -4.47
CA PHE A 169 -48.26 -4.06 -5.46
C PHE A 169 -47.48 -2.83 -4.91
N PRO A 170 -48.13 -1.85 -4.25
CA PRO A 170 -47.46 -0.77 -3.52
C PRO A 170 -46.41 -1.24 -2.51
N VAL A 171 -46.76 -2.19 -1.65
CA VAL A 171 -45.88 -2.71 -0.60
C VAL A 171 -44.67 -3.41 -1.22
N GLN A 172 -44.90 -4.24 -2.25
CA GLN A 172 -43.82 -4.89 -2.99
C GLN A 172 -42.89 -3.87 -3.65
N GLY A 173 -43.43 -2.80 -4.23
CA GLY A 173 -42.64 -1.71 -4.83
C GLY A 173 -41.76 -0.99 -3.80
N ALA A 174 -42.32 -0.63 -2.64
CA ALA A 174 -41.58 0.02 -1.57
C ALA A 174 -40.44 -0.86 -1.01
N LEU A 175 -40.71 -2.16 -0.77
CA LEU A 175 -39.70 -3.13 -0.31
C LEU A 175 -38.61 -3.35 -1.36
N PHE A 176 -38.99 -3.46 -2.63
CA PHE A 176 -38.05 -3.60 -3.74
C PHE A 176 -37.09 -2.42 -3.81
N ILE A 177 -37.59 -1.18 -3.75
CA ILE A 177 -36.73 0.01 -3.79
C ILE A 177 -35.81 0.07 -2.56
N ALA A 178 -36.30 -0.25 -1.37
CA ALA A 178 -35.48 -0.26 -0.15
C ALA A 178 -34.30 -1.24 -0.24
N ILE A 179 -34.57 -2.47 -0.69
CA ILE A 179 -33.55 -3.52 -0.87
C ILE A 179 -32.59 -3.16 -2.01
N PHE A 180 -33.14 -2.68 -3.14
CA PHE A 180 -32.35 -2.32 -4.31
C PHE A 180 -31.39 -1.17 -4.00
N ASN A 181 -31.87 -0.10 -3.34
CA ASN A 181 -31.01 1.03 -2.96
C ASN A 181 -29.89 0.60 -2.01
N SER A 182 -30.20 -0.25 -1.02
CA SER A 182 -29.21 -0.77 -0.07
C SER A 182 -28.14 -1.63 -0.75
N THR A 183 -28.54 -2.46 -1.72
CA THR A 183 -27.63 -3.34 -2.45
C THR A 183 -26.74 -2.55 -3.42
N MET A 184 -27.33 -1.63 -4.19
CA MET A 184 -26.58 -0.80 -5.13
C MET A 184 -25.55 0.10 -4.42
N ASP A 185 -25.89 0.65 -3.26
CA ASP A 185 -24.94 1.41 -2.44
C ASP A 185 -23.71 0.57 -2.06
N THR A 186 -23.93 -0.68 -1.63
CA THR A 186 -22.83 -1.59 -1.23
C THR A 186 -21.92 -1.93 -2.40
N VAL A 187 -22.52 -2.21 -3.57
CA VAL A 187 -21.77 -2.52 -4.80
C VAL A 187 -20.95 -1.32 -5.25
N LEU A 188 -21.57 -0.13 -5.30
CA LEU A 188 -20.89 1.09 -5.74
C LEU A 188 -19.76 1.47 -4.77
N HIS A 189 -20.00 1.39 -3.46
CA HIS A 189 -18.99 1.66 -2.44
C HIS A 189 -17.78 0.73 -2.59
N THR A 190 -18.02 -0.57 -2.73
CA THR A 190 -16.95 -1.58 -2.87
C THR A 190 -16.16 -1.37 -4.17
N ALA A 191 -16.83 -1.07 -5.28
CA ALA A 191 -16.20 -0.84 -6.58
C ALA A 191 -15.25 0.37 -6.57
N LEU A 192 -15.61 1.42 -5.83
CA LEU A 192 -14.82 2.65 -5.73
C LEU A 192 -13.69 2.57 -4.68
N GLU A 193 -13.88 1.81 -3.59
CA GLU A 193 -12.89 1.68 -2.52
C GLU A 193 -11.72 0.76 -2.88
N LEU A 194 -11.97 -0.28 -3.67
CA LEU A 194 -10.97 -1.30 -3.98
C LEU A 194 -9.71 -0.72 -4.68
N PRO A 195 -9.81 0.12 -5.74
CA PRO A 195 -8.62 0.70 -6.38
C PRO A 195 -7.78 1.55 -5.43
N ILE A 196 -8.44 2.30 -4.54
CA ILE A 196 -7.80 3.23 -3.60
C ILE A 196 -7.04 2.45 -2.52
N THR A 197 -7.66 1.41 -1.96
CA THR A 197 -7.09 0.62 -0.87
C THR A 197 -6.08 -0.43 -1.34
N ARG A 198 -6.19 -0.92 -2.58
CA ARG A 198 -5.33 -1.99 -3.14
C ARG A 198 -3.84 -1.64 -3.06
N ALA A 199 -3.44 -0.41 -3.41
CA ALA A 199 -2.04 0.00 -3.38
C ALA A 199 -1.48 -0.01 -1.95
N LEU A 200 -2.27 0.45 -0.99
CA LEU A 200 -1.93 0.45 0.43
C LEU A 200 -1.76 -0.99 0.95
N VAL A 201 -2.77 -1.85 0.75
CA VAL A 201 -2.77 -3.23 1.24
C VAL A 201 -1.63 -4.04 0.65
N THR A 202 -1.35 -3.86 -0.65
CA THR A 202 -0.23 -4.56 -1.31
C THR A 202 1.11 -4.18 -0.68
N ARG A 203 1.29 -2.90 -0.33
CA ARG A 203 2.49 -2.42 0.37
C ARG A 203 2.59 -2.99 1.78
N GLU A 204 1.51 -2.97 2.56
CA GLU A 204 1.50 -3.47 3.94
C GLU A 204 1.71 -4.99 4.01
N TYR A 205 1.15 -5.72 3.04
CA TYR A 205 1.36 -7.17 2.89
C TYR A 205 2.80 -7.51 2.51
N ARG A 206 3.39 -6.79 1.53
CA ARG A 206 4.80 -6.98 1.14
C ARG A 206 5.78 -6.65 2.27
N ASN A 207 5.45 -5.67 3.12
CA ASN A 207 6.22 -5.32 4.30
C ASN A 207 6.05 -6.31 5.47
N GLY A 208 5.18 -7.32 5.35
CA GLY A 208 4.98 -8.35 6.37
C GLY A 208 4.30 -7.86 7.65
N TRP A 209 3.52 -6.77 7.59
CA TRP A 209 2.89 -6.19 8.78
C TRP A 209 1.75 -7.05 9.33
N TYR A 210 0.94 -7.66 8.47
CA TYR A 210 -0.17 -8.54 8.84
C TYR A 210 -0.56 -9.49 7.69
N ALA A 211 -1.27 -10.56 8.01
CA ALA A 211 -1.78 -11.51 7.03
C ALA A 211 -3.05 -10.99 6.33
N LEU A 212 -3.28 -11.41 5.08
CA LEU A 212 -4.43 -10.97 4.29
C LEU A 212 -5.80 -11.38 4.87
N PRO A 213 -6.02 -12.61 5.38
CA PRO A 213 -7.35 -13.01 5.85
C PRO A 213 -7.90 -12.20 7.04
N PRO A 214 -7.11 -11.92 8.12
CA PRO A 214 -7.56 -11.03 9.19
C PRO A 214 -7.96 -9.63 8.70
N TYR A 215 -7.26 -9.09 7.69
CA TYR A 215 -7.61 -7.80 7.08
C TYR A 215 -8.95 -7.86 6.35
N GLN A 216 -9.18 -8.88 5.53
CA GLN A 216 -10.44 -9.01 4.77
C GLN A 216 -11.64 -9.18 5.71
N ILE A 217 -11.51 -10.03 6.74
CA ILE A 217 -12.55 -10.25 7.74
C ILE A 217 -12.85 -8.95 8.51
N ALA A 218 -11.81 -8.24 8.95
CA ALA A 218 -11.98 -6.99 9.67
C ALA A 218 -12.71 -5.93 8.83
N THR A 219 -12.35 -5.80 7.56
CA THR A 219 -12.97 -4.86 6.62
C THR A 219 -14.44 -5.21 6.35
N ILE A 220 -14.74 -6.47 6.03
CA ILE A 220 -16.11 -6.95 5.80
C ILE A 220 -16.98 -6.71 7.04
N LEU A 221 -16.46 -7.00 8.24
CA LEU A 221 -17.19 -6.81 9.50
C LEU A 221 -17.58 -5.35 9.73
N VAL A 222 -16.64 -4.42 9.53
CA VAL A 222 -16.88 -2.98 9.72
C VAL A 222 -17.82 -2.45 8.64
N HIS A 223 -17.64 -2.84 7.38
CA HIS A 223 -18.55 -2.46 6.31
C HIS A 223 -19.98 -2.96 6.56
N CYS A 224 -20.14 -4.21 7.02
CA CYS A 224 -21.45 -4.77 7.36
C CYS A 224 -22.15 -3.99 8.50
N LEU A 225 -21.39 -3.63 9.55
CA LEU A 225 -21.90 -2.85 10.67
C LEU A 225 -22.39 -1.46 10.22
N LEU A 226 -21.58 -0.74 9.45
CA LEU A 226 -21.93 0.60 8.95
C LEU A 226 -23.04 0.56 7.91
N GLN A 227 -23.06 -0.48 7.07
CA GLN A 227 -24.13 -0.68 6.10
C GLN A 227 -25.46 -0.92 6.79
N THR A 228 -25.48 -1.68 7.89
CA THR A 228 -26.69 -1.91 8.68
C THR A 228 -27.25 -0.60 9.23
N PHE A 229 -26.38 0.29 9.73
CA PHE A 229 -26.79 1.63 10.17
C PHE A 229 -27.40 2.45 9.02
N ASN A 230 -26.75 2.50 7.85
CA ASN A 230 -27.25 3.22 6.69
C ASN A 230 -28.60 2.65 6.17
N SER A 231 -28.74 1.32 6.16
CA SER A 231 -30.00 0.66 5.78
C SER A 231 -31.14 0.97 6.74
N LEU A 232 -30.86 1.06 8.05
CA LEU A 232 -31.85 1.47 9.05
C LEU A 232 -32.30 2.92 8.85
N CYS A 233 -31.37 3.84 8.56
CA CYS A 233 -31.72 5.22 8.24
C CYS A 233 -32.64 5.33 7.02
N LEU A 234 -32.45 4.47 6.01
CA LEU A 234 -33.32 4.44 4.83
C LEU A 234 -34.69 3.81 5.13
N SER A 235 -34.73 2.72 5.88
CA SER A 235 -35.96 1.96 6.11
C SER A 235 -36.90 2.58 7.14
N LEU A 236 -36.39 3.35 8.11
CA LEU A 236 -37.19 3.99 9.15
C LEU A 236 -38.31 4.88 8.59
N PRO A 237 -38.05 5.87 7.71
CA PRO A 237 -39.12 6.66 7.11
C PRO A 237 -40.08 5.83 6.26
N ILE A 238 -39.57 4.84 5.51
CA ILE A 238 -40.39 3.97 4.65
C ILE A 238 -41.40 3.19 5.51
N TYR A 239 -40.97 2.64 6.63
CA TYR A 239 -41.83 1.88 7.53
C TYR A 239 -43.03 2.71 8.01
N PHE A 240 -42.77 3.92 8.53
CA PHE A 240 -43.82 4.78 9.08
C PHE A 240 -44.71 5.42 8.00
N LEU A 241 -44.15 5.87 6.88
CA LEU A 241 -44.91 6.57 5.84
C LEU A 241 -45.74 5.62 4.98
N VAL A 242 -45.23 4.43 4.68
CA VAL A 242 -45.98 3.40 3.93
C VAL A 242 -47.06 2.77 4.82
N GLY A 243 -46.87 2.78 6.14
CA GLY A 243 -47.81 2.23 7.12
C GLY A 243 -47.68 0.71 7.29
N LEU A 244 -46.46 0.19 7.13
CA LEU A 244 -46.18 -1.24 7.28
C LEU A 244 -46.51 -1.69 8.71
N ARG A 245 -47.31 -2.77 8.84
CA ARG A 245 -47.61 -3.39 10.13
C ARG A 245 -46.58 -4.48 10.43
N LEU A 246 -46.22 -4.62 11.70
CA LEU A 246 -45.35 -5.69 12.18
C LEU A 246 -46.12 -7.02 12.24
#